data_AF-A0A142XXK9-F1
#
_entry.id   AF-A0A142XXK9-F1
#
_cell.length_a   1.000
_cell.length_b   1.000
_cell.length_c   1.000
_cell.angle_alpha   90.00
_cell.angle_beta   90.00
_cell.angle_gamma   90.00
#
_symmetry.space_group_name_H-M   'P 1'
#
loop_
_entity.id
_entity.type
_entity.pdbx_description
1 polymer ?
#
loop_
_entity_poly.entity_id
_entity_poly.type
_entity_poly.pdbx_seq_one_letter_code
_entity_poly.pdbx_strand_id
1 'polypeptide(L)'
;MNAQTQLLTLENLGAFDDGLLAAAFAANLKLIISDLNDRPHDDRTRKLTLVMSFVPCAHQNDLDRVKVEYKVTHNIAGHEGRECTLTPKIMDKRMHLVFASSGTDARQPELGLEDE
;
A
#
# COMPACT_ATOMS: atom_id res chain seq x y z
N MET A 1 -9.05 -27.65 35.28
CA MET A 1 -9.45 -27.37 33.89
C MET A 1 -8.18 -27.10 33.11
N ASN A 2 -7.81 -27.97 32.16
CA ASN A 2 -6.64 -27.75 31.32
C ASN A 2 -6.99 -26.65 30.31
N ALA A 3 -6.35 -25.49 30.42
CA ALA A 3 -6.45 -24.45 29.40
C ALA A 3 -5.82 -25.02 28.12
N GLN A 4 -6.65 -25.40 27.15
CA GLN A 4 -6.18 -25.65 25.80
C GLN A 4 -5.66 -24.32 25.25
N THR A 5 -4.35 -24.20 25.13
CA THR A 5 -3.70 -23.10 24.42
C THR A 5 -4.09 -23.23 22.95
N GLN A 6 -5.16 -22.56 22.53
CA GLN A 6 -5.51 -22.47 21.12
C GLN A 6 -4.49 -21.55 20.44
N LEU A 7 -3.81 -22.09 19.43
CA LEU A 7 -2.89 -21.33 18.60
C LEU A 7 -3.73 -20.41 17.68
N LEU A 8 -3.66 -19.11 17.92
CA LEU A 8 -4.31 -18.11 17.07
C LEU A 8 -3.39 -17.81 15.88
N THR A 9 -3.65 -18.44 14.73
CA THR A 9 -3.05 -18.07 13.44
C THR A 9 -3.92 -17.04 12.72
N LEU A 10 -3.36 -16.32 11.74
CA LEU A 10 -4.14 -15.42 10.88
C LEU A 10 -5.24 -16.18 10.11
N GLU A 11 -5.03 -17.46 9.78
CA GLU A 11 -6.08 -18.28 9.16
C GLU A 11 -7.23 -18.56 10.15
N ASN A 12 -6.89 -18.85 11.41
CA ASN A 12 -7.88 -19.08 12.47
C ASN A 12 -8.63 -17.78 12.83
N LEU A 13 -8.00 -16.62 12.63
CA LEU A 13 -8.67 -15.32 12.79
C LEU A 13 -9.74 -15.06 11.71
N GLY A 14 -9.58 -15.64 10.51
CA GLY A 14 -10.59 -15.59 9.46
C GLY A 14 -11.91 -16.25 9.85
N ALA A 15 -11.88 -17.24 10.75
CA ALA A 15 -13.08 -17.91 11.25
C ALA A 15 -13.98 -17.01 12.13
N PHE A 16 -13.48 -15.86 12.60
CA PHE A 16 -14.24 -14.93 13.43
C PHE A 16 -15.00 -13.86 12.64
N ASP A 17 -14.69 -13.68 11.35
CA ASP A 17 -15.27 -12.62 10.51
C ASP A 17 -15.36 -13.05 9.03
N ASP A 18 -15.73 -14.31 8.77
CA ASP A 18 -15.93 -14.88 7.42
C ASP A 18 -14.77 -14.62 6.43
N GLY A 19 -13.53 -14.54 6.93
CA GLY A 19 -12.33 -14.29 6.13
C GLY A 19 -12.10 -12.84 5.71
N LEU A 20 -12.94 -11.89 6.11
CA LEU A 20 -12.82 -10.48 5.73
C LEU A 20 -11.54 -9.83 6.26
N LEU A 21 -11.12 -10.16 7.49
CA LEU A 21 -9.83 -9.72 8.05
C LEU A 21 -8.65 -10.20 7.18
N ALA A 22 -8.65 -11.47 6.79
CA ALA A 22 -7.60 -12.02 5.94
C ALA A 22 -7.58 -11.36 4.56
N ALA A 23 -8.75 -11.11 3.98
CA ALA A 23 -8.89 -10.39 2.71
C ALA A 23 -8.38 -8.95 2.81
N ALA A 24 -8.75 -8.22 3.86
CA ALA A 24 -8.31 -6.85 4.10
C ALA A 24 -6.79 -6.77 4.29
N PHE A 25 -6.22 -7.67 5.10
CA PHE A 25 -4.78 -7.76 5.30
C PHE A 25 -4.05 -8.05 3.99
N ALA A 26 -4.50 -9.05 3.23
CA ALA A 26 -3.91 -9.42 1.95
C ALA A 26 -3.98 -8.28 0.92
N ALA A 27 -5.09 -7.55 0.86
CA ALA A 27 -5.24 -6.40 -0.03
C ALA A 27 -4.23 -5.29 0.28
N ASN A 28 -4.08 -4.93 1.56
CA ASN A 28 -3.10 -3.92 1.98
C ASN A 28 -1.66 -4.37 1.73
N LEU A 29 -1.36 -5.66 1.93
CA LEU A 29 -0.04 -6.22 1.63
C LEU A 29 0.28 -6.16 0.14
N LYS A 30 -0.69 -6.48 -0.73
CA LYS A 30 -0.52 -6.36 -2.19
C LYS A 30 -0.19 -4.94 -2.62
N LEU A 31 -0.81 -3.92 -2.01
CA LEU A 31 -0.50 -2.51 -2.30
C LEU A 31 0.95 -2.17 -1.93
N ILE A 32 1.42 -2.62 -0.76
CA ILE A 32 2.82 -2.39 -0.34
C ILE A 32 3.79 -3.10 -1.29
N ILE A 33 3.50 -4.33 -1.70
CA ILE A 33 4.36 -5.08 -2.64
C ILE A 33 4.40 -4.37 -4.00
N SER A 34 3.25 -3.93 -4.52
CA SER A 34 3.19 -3.16 -5.76
C SER A 34 4.06 -1.91 -5.67
N ASP A 35 3.94 -1.17 -4.57
CA ASP A 35 4.72 0.04 -4.35
C ASP A 35 6.23 -0.19 -4.29
N LEU A 36 6.65 -1.28 -3.64
CA LEU A 36 8.06 -1.67 -3.57
C LEU A 36 8.62 -2.07 -4.94
N ASN A 37 7.81 -2.71 -5.79
CA ASN A 37 8.17 -3.03 -7.16
C ASN A 37 8.25 -1.78 -8.05
N ASP A 38 7.33 -0.83 -7.87
CA ASP A 38 7.30 0.42 -8.63
C ASP A 38 8.43 1.38 -8.22
N ARG A 39 8.88 1.30 -6.96
CA ARG A 39 9.90 2.19 -6.37
C ARG A 39 10.99 1.39 -5.63
N PRO A 40 11.79 0.58 -6.35
CA PRO A 40 12.78 -0.32 -5.73
C PRO A 40 13.96 0.43 -5.08
N HIS A 41 14.18 1.69 -5.44
CA HIS A 41 15.26 2.53 -4.91
C HIS A 41 14.80 3.49 -3.80
N ASP A 42 13.52 3.49 -3.44
CA ASP A 42 13.01 4.33 -2.35
C ASP A 42 13.23 3.59 -1.02
N ASP A 43 14.14 4.10 -0.20
CA ASP A 43 14.53 3.50 1.09
C ASP A 43 13.52 3.76 2.21
N ARG A 44 12.45 4.55 1.97
CA ARG A 44 11.47 4.87 3.00
C ARG A 44 10.66 3.63 3.40
N THR A 45 10.42 3.48 4.70
CA THR A 45 9.69 2.31 5.22
C THR A 45 8.22 2.33 4.82
N ARG A 46 7.71 1.18 4.36
CA ARG A 46 6.28 0.94 4.15
C ARG A 46 5.76 0.21 5.38
N LYS A 47 4.69 0.71 6.00
CA LYS A 47 4.16 0.17 7.24
C LYS A 47 2.78 -0.44 7.03
N LEU A 48 2.61 -1.68 7.46
CA LEU A 48 1.31 -2.32 7.62
C LEU A 48 0.99 -2.42 9.10
N THR A 49 -0.20 -2.01 9.52
CA THR A 49 -0.65 -2.08 10.92
C THR A 49 -1.98 -2.83 10.99
N LEU A 50 -2.02 -3.86 11.84
CA LEU A 50 -3.24 -4.56 12.23
C LEU A 50 -3.52 -4.23 13.70
N VAL A 51 -4.67 -3.63 13.96
CA VAL A 51 -5.18 -3.42 15.32
C VAL A 51 -6.36 -4.35 15.52
N MET A 52 -6.36 -5.07 16.64
CA MET A 52 -7.47 -5.94 17.04
C MET A 52 -7.97 -5.54 18.42
N SER A 53 -9.28 -5.58 18.63
CA SER A 53 -9.93 -5.29 19.90
C SER A 53 -10.89 -6.42 20.24
N PHE A 54 -10.71 -6.99 21.42
CA PHE A 54 -11.50 -8.11 21.92
C PHE A 54 -12.43 -7.56 23.01
N VAL A 55 -13.71 -7.44 22.68
CA VAL A 55 -14.72 -6.85 23.56
C VAL A 55 -15.54 -7.98 24.19
N PRO A 56 -15.41 -8.24 25.49
CA PRO A 56 -16.23 -9.25 26.16
C PRO A 56 -17.69 -8.80 26.17
N CYS A 57 -18.58 -9.71 25.81
CA CYS A 57 -20.02 -9.57 25.97
C CYS A 57 -20.44 -10.53 27.08
N ALA A 58 -20.72 -9.99 28.26
CA ALA A 58 -21.17 -10.77 29.41
C ALA A 58 -22.68 -10.59 29.62
N HIS A 59 -23.34 -11.67 30.04
CA HIS A 59 -24.73 -11.64 30.51
C HIS A 59 -24.77 -12.21 31.93
N GLN A 60 -25.34 -11.46 32.88
CA GLN A 60 -25.49 -11.88 34.29
C GLN A 60 -24.20 -12.42 34.94
N ASN A 61 -23.06 -11.74 34.72
CA ASN A 61 -21.72 -12.11 35.21
C ASN A 61 -21.07 -13.34 34.57
N ASP A 62 -21.72 -14.00 33.61
CA ASP A 62 -21.10 -15.03 32.79
C ASP A 62 -20.67 -14.46 31.43
N LEU A 63 -19.48 -14.87 30.98
CA LEU A 63 -18.96 -14.51 29.66
C LEU A 63 -19.71 -15.32 28.60
N ASP A 64 -20.60 -14.66 27.85
CA ASP A 64 -21.39 -15.27 26.80
C ASP A 64 -20.60 -15.39 25.50
N ARG A 65 -20.00 -14.27 25.05
CA ARG A 65 -19.20 -14.22 23.82
C ARG A 65 -18.10 -13.16 23.88
N VAL A 66 -17.10 -13.28 23.01
CA VAL A 66 -16.09 -12.22 22.78
C VAL A 66 -16.30 -11.68 21.38
N LYS A 67 -16.68 -10.40 21.27
CA LYS A 67 -16.73 -9.71 19.99
C LYS A 67 -15.31 -9.31 19.59
N VAL A 68 -14.91 -9.62 18.36
CA VAL A 68 -13.61 -9.20 17.81
C VAL A 68 -13.86 -8.07 16.83
N GLU A 69 -13.18 -6.95 17.02
CA GLU A 69 -13.14 -5.83 16.08
C GLU A 69 -11.71 -5.69 15.56
N TYR A 70 -11.55 -5.28 14.31
CA TYR A 70 -10.22 -5.07 13.73
C TYR A 70 -10.18 -3.85 12.82
N LYS A 71 -8.95 -3.33 12.66
CA LYS A 71 -8.63 -2.27 11.74
C LYS A 71 -7.29 -2.59 11.08
N VAL A 72 -7.30 -2.67 9.75
CA VAL A 72 -6.09 -2.80 8.93
C VAL A 72 -5.80 -1.44 8.29
N THR A 73 -4.60 -0.91 8.50
CA THR A 73 -4.14 0.30 7.82
C THR A 73 -2.76 0.08 7.21
N HIS A 74 -2.52 0.71 6.07
CA HIS A 74 -1.18 0.82 5.50
C HIS A 74 -0.74 2.29 5.50
N ASN A 75 0.57 2.50 5.55
CA ASN A 75 1.21 3.77 5.30
C ASN A 75 2.30 3.55 4.26
N ILE A 76 2.08 4.12 3.08
CA ILE A 76 3.03 4.17 1.97
C ILE A 76 3.48 5.62 1.88
N ALA A 77 4.79 5.85 1.84
CA ALA A 77 5.34 7.20 1.74
C ALA A 77 4.73 7.92 0.53
N GLY A 78 4.21 9.13 0.77
CA GLY A 78 3.48 9.92 -0.21
C GLY A 78 4.22 10.02 -1.55
N HIS A 79 3.45 10.02 -2.63
CA HIS A 79 3.99 10.20 -3.97
C HIS A 79 4.64 11.58 -4.06
N GLU A 80 5.97 11.62 -4.21
CA GLU A 80 6.61 12.76 -4.85
C GLU A 80 6.33 12.61 -6.35
N GLY A 81 5.13 13.01 -6.76
CA GLY A 81 4.78 13.08 -8.17
C GLY A 81 5.75 14.04 -8.84
N ARG A 82 6.57 13.56 -9.78
CA ARG A 82 7.26 14.45 -10.71
C ARG A 82 6.23 14.91 -11.72
N GLU A 83 5.76 16.14 -11.56
CA GLU A 83 4.91 16.77 -12.57
C GLU A 83 5.79 17.08 -13.78
N CYS A 84 5.48 16.43 -14.89
CA CYS A 84 6.23 16.57 -16.13
C CYS A 84 5.34 17.29 -17.15
N THR A 85 5.71 18.51 -17.49
CA THR A 85 4.97 19.30 -18.46
C THR A 85 5.53 19.06 -19.86
N LEU A 86 4.72 18.46 -20.73
CA LEU A 86 4.99 18.38 -22.15
C LEU A 86 4.63 19.70 -22.81
N THR A 87 5.64 20.43 -23.31
CA THR A 87 5.40 21.69 -24.03
C THR A 87 5.58 21.46 -25.52
N PRO A 88 4.56 21.73 -26.36
CA PRO A 88 4.72 21.68 -27.80
C PRO A 88 5.67 22.81 -28.25
N LYS A 89 6.72 22.46 -28.99
CA LYS A 89 7.64 23.38 -29.64
C LYS A 89 7.76 23.04 -31.12
N ILE A 90 7.82 24.06 -31.96
CA ILE A 90 8.07 23.88 -33.38
C ILE A 90 9.58 23.89 -33.59
N MET A 91 10.13 22.78 -34.07
CA MET A 91 11.52 22.64 -34.49
C MET A 91 11.52 22.12 -35.93
N ASP A 92 12.33 22.70 -36.82
CA ASP A 92 12.44 22.28 -38.22
C ASP A 92 11.11 22.09 -38.98
N LYS A 93 10.16 23.03 -38.76
CA LYS A 93 8.80 23.02 -39.34
C LYS A 93 7.92 21.84 -38.91
N ARG A 94 8.32 21.10 -37.88
CA ARG A 94 7.54 20.02 -37.26
C ARG A 94 7.24 20.36 -35.80
N MET A 95 6.12 19.85 -35.29
CA MET A 95 5.75 20.03 -33.90
C MET A 95 6.32 18.89 -33.06
N HIS A 96 7.13 19.23 -32.07
CA HIS A 96 7.74 18.31 -31.13
C HIS A 96 7.17 18.55 -29.73
N LEU A 97 6.94 17.50 -28.96
CA LEU A 97 6.64 17.62 -27.53
C LEU A 97 7.96 17.57 -26.76
N VAL A 98 8.29 18.66 -26.08
CA VAL A 98 9.53 18.74 -25.31
C VAL A 98 9.22 18.53 -23.83
N PHE A 99 10.00 17.64 -23.21
CA PHE A 99 9.89 17.28 -21.80
C PHE A 99 10.67 18.29 -20.96
N ALA A 100 9.98 19.12 -20.18
CA ALA A 100 10.65 20.00 -19.21
C ALA A 100 10.29 19.52 -17.80
N SER A 101 11.24 18.89 -17.10
CA SER A 101 11.12 18.67 -15.67
C SER A 101 11.42 19.98 -14.96
N SER A 102 10.43 20.61 -14.34
CA SER A 102 10.65 21.75 -13.44
C SER A 102 11.35 21.24 -12.17
N GLY A 103 12.67 21.34 -12.16
CA GLY A 103 13.54 20.96 -11.05
C GLY A 103 14.98 20.96 -11.52
N THR A 104 15.84 21.67 -10.80
CA THR A 104 17.27 21.88 -11.08
C THR A 104 18.03 20.57 -11.32
N ASP A 105 18.19 20.16 -12.58
CA ASP A 105 19.48 19.70 -13.11
C ASP A 105 19.46 19.74 -14.64
N ALA A 106 20.31 20.59 -15.22
CA ALA A 106 20.40 20.88 -16.65
C ALA A 106 21.23 19.82 -17.40
N ARG A 107 20.92 18.53 -17.20
CA ARG A 107 21.50 17.40 -17.95
C ARG A 107 20.45 16.31 -18.12
N GLN A 108 19.47 16.56 -19.01
CA GLN A 108 18.63 15.46 -19.49
C GLN A 108 19.47 14.55 -20.39
N PRO A 109 19.42 13.21 -20.22
CA PRO A 109 19.85 12.32 -21.27
C PRO A 109 18.92 12.55 -22.46
N GLU A 110 19.48 12.84 -23.62
CA GLU A 110 18.74 12.81 -24.87
C GLU A 110 18.18 11.39 -25.00
N LEU A 111 16.86 11.24 -24.86
CA LEU A 111 16.18 10.05 -25.33
C LEU A 111 16.31 10.07 -26.84
N GLY A 112 17.39 9.45 -27.33
CA GLY A 112 17.57 9.13 -28.74
C GLY A 112 16.38 8.27 -29.15
N LEU A 113 15.40 8.90 -29.80
CA LEU A 113 14.49 8.17 -30.65
C LEU A 113 15.35 7.72 -31.82
N GLU A 114 15.83 6.48 -31.76
CA GLU A 114 16.43 5.83 -32.92
C GLU A 114 15.34 5.77 -34.00
N ASP A 115 15.54 6.54 -35.07
CA ASP A 115 14.71 6.48 -36.26
C ASP A 115 14.96 5.14 -36.97
N GLU A 116 13.95 4.27 -37.04
CA GLU A 116 13.85 3.22 -38.07
C GLU A 116 13.39 3.80 -39.42
#